data_AF-A0A971MG25-F1
#
_entry.id   AF-A0A971MG25-F1
#
_cell.length_a   1.000
_cell.length_b   1.000
_cell.length_c   1.000
_cell.angle_alpha   90.00
_cell.angle_beta   90.00
_cell.angle_gamma   90.00
#
_symmetry.space_group_name_H-M   'P 1'
#
loop_
_entity.id
_entity.type
_entity.pdbx_description
1 polymer ?
#
loop_
_entity_poly.entity_id
_entity_poly.type
_entity_poly.pdbx_seq_one_letter_code
_entity_poly.pdbx_strand_id
1 'polypeptide(L)'
;MNDGVILVRKLLIIVLLVLFLIPVPALASAEVYRYEEMAGQLVSQWALANESVTISFQKSGTLDKNAAIEAVWAEMKNDPAIWANLKQPSFLFKDRGNGIYDMEAKTTFHHNKSALQSVDTFAKDWAAKNINDGMGEFEKVQAIYNFIGDNYKYSYTNQMIVNGYSKYSPLSLIHNGEGVCNAFGGLFISLSKQVGIESIYIVSNAEADGSSHGWNLVKIDGNWYHIDPTWAVEDGESREMFFLKGDSFVKQHRSWNYGNYPAAVGNYK
;
A
#
# COMPACT_ATOMS: atom_id res chain seq x y z
N MET A 1 17.32 -17.12 51.80
CA MET A 1 18.21 -18.29 51.76
C MET A 1 17.71 -19.19 50.64
N ASN A 2 18.65 -19.62 49.79
CA ASN A 2 18.58 -20.41 48.54
C ASN A 2 17.94 -19.67 47.34
N ASP A 3 18.70 -19.19 46.34
CA ASP A 3 19.61 -19.88 45.37
C ASP A 3 18.85 -20.95 44.56
N GLY A 4 18.83 -21.01 43.22
CA GLY A 4 19.50 -20.26 42.15
C GLY A 4 19.30 -21.00 40.80
N VAL A 5 19.57 -20.29 39.68
CA VAL A 5 19.90 -20.77 38.30
C VAL A 5 18.76 -21.50 37.53
N ILE A 6 18.39 -21.28 36.24
CA ILE A 6 19.08 -21.04 34.95
C ILE A 6 18.13 -20.35 33.91
N LEU A 7 18.79 -19.61 33.01
CA LEU A 7 18.47 -18.91 31.74
C LEU A 7 17.55 -19.53 30.64
N VAL A 8 16.85 -18.62 29.92
CA VAL A 8 16.43 -18.55 28.48
C VAL A 8 15.40 -19.55 27.89
N ARG A 9 14.27 -19.01 27.38
CA ARG A 9 13.87 -19.09 25.95
C ARG A 9 12.62 -18.23 25.64
N LYS A 10 12.71 -17.47 24.55
CA LYS A 10 11.65 -16.66 23.93
C LYS A 10 10.39 -17.49 23.69
N LEU A 11 9.20 -17.00 24.03
CA LEU A 11 7.93 -17.59 23.60
C LEU A 11 7.11 -16.56 22.80
N LEU A 12 6.71 -17.02 21.60
CA LEU A 12 5.83 -16.34 20.65
C LEU A 12 4.45 -16.08 21.27
N ILE A 13 3.89 -14.90 21.00
CA ILE A 13 2.47 -14.61 21.21
C ILE A 13 1.69 -15.19 20.03
N ILE A 14 0.88 -16.22 20.29
CA ILE A 14 -0.11 -16.77 19.37
C ILE A 14 -1.39 -15.96 19.57
N VAL A 15 -1.85 -15.24 18.54
CA VAL A 15 -3.17 -14.59 18.53
C VAL A 15 -4.18 -15.57 17.95
N LEU A 16 -5.10 -16.06 18.80
CA LEU A 16 -6.27 -16.83 18.40
C LEU A 16 -7.30 -15.90 17.72
N LEU A 17 -7.72 -16.23 16.51
CA LEU A 17 -8.80 -15.56 15.79
C LEU A 17 -10.08 -16.41 15.91
N VAL A 18 -11.07 -15.90 16.65
CA VAL A 18 -12.40 -16.52 16.79
C VAL A 18 -13.31 -15.93 15.71
N LEU A 19 -13.78 -16.78 14.79
CA LEU A 19 -14.74 -16.46 13.73
C LEU A 19 -16.18 -16.56 14.28
N PHE A 20 -16.94 -15.46 14.25
CA PHE A 20 -18.40 -15.50 14.31
C PHE A 20 -18.98 -15.39 12.89
N LEU A 21 -19.75 -16.40 12.49
CA LEU A 21 -20.50 -16.47 11.23
C LEU A 21 -21.83 -15.72 11.36
N ILE A 22 -22.05 -14.72 10.51
CA ILE A 22 -23.39 -14.18 10.22
C ILE A 22 -23.63 -14.36 8.71
N PRO A 23 -24.76 -14.94 8.25
CA PRO A 23 -24.99 -15.20 6.84
C PRO A 23 -25.47 -13.93 6.12
N VAL A 24 -24.84 -13.60 4.99
CA VAL A 24 -25.31 -12.56 4.06
C VAL A 24 -26.09 -13.24 2.91
N PRO A 25 -27.25 -12.73 2.49
CA PRO A 25 -28.04 -13.34 1.44
C PRO A 25 -27.41 -13.15 0.06
N ALA A 26 -27.58 -14.17 -0.78
CA ALA A 26 -27.06 -14.23 -2.13
C ALA A 26 -27.66 -13.15 -3.04
N LEU A 27 -26.79 -12.35 -3.66
CA LEU A 27 -27.07 -11.68 -4.92
C LEU A 27 -26.04 -12.14 -5.95
N ALA A 28 -26.54 -12.71 -7.04
CA ALA A 28 -25.73 -13.15 -8.16
C ALA A 28 -25.47 -11.98 -9.13
N SER A 29 -24.21 -11.71 -9.43
CA SER A 29 -23.75 -11.26 -10.74
C SER A 29 -22.29 -11.64 -10.93
N ALA A 30 -22.03 -12.52 -11.90
CA ALA A 30 -20.74 -12.63 -12.60
C ALA A 30 -20.38 -11.23 -13.17
N GLU A 31 -19.15 -10.75 -13.25
CA GLU A 31 -17.83 -11.36 -13.45
C GLU A 31 -16.83 -10.71 -12.47
N VAL A 32 -15.94 -11.48 -11.84
CA VAL A 32 -14.99 -10.93 -10.86
C VAL A 32 -13.56 -11.18 -11.34
N TYR A 33 -12.99 -10.19 -12.02
CA TYR A 33 -11.58 -10.13 -12.38
C TYR A 33 -10.79 -9.74 -11.13
N ARG A 34 -10.10 -10.72 -10.53
CA ARG A 34 -9.36 -10.58 -9.27
C ARG A 34 -7.87 -10.79 -9.43
N TYR A 35 -7.43 -11.06 -10.64
CA TYR A 35 -6.03 -11.33 -10.93
C TYR A 35 -5.26 -10.04 -11.09
N GLU A 36 -5.85 -9.02 -11.70
CA GLU A 36 -5.29 -7.71 -11.92
C GLU A 36 -5.14 -6.96 -10.59
N GLU A 37 -6.16 -6.97 -9.73
CA GLU A 37 -6.10 -6.40 -8.37
C GLU A 37 -5.03 -7.09 -7.50
N MET A 38 -5.03 -8.42 -7.50
CA MET A 38 -4.02 -9.23 -6.82
C MET A 38 -2.62 -8.93 -7.36
N ALA A 39 -2.47 -8.80 -8.69
CA ALA A 39 -1.22 -8.49 -9.35
C ALA A 39 -0.71 -7.09 -8.99
N GLY A 40 -1.56 -6.07 -9.00
CA GLY A 40 -1.20 -4.70 -8.61
C GLY A 40 -0.76 -4.61 -7.15
N GLN A 41 -1.45 -5.32 -6.23
CA GLN A 41 -1.03 -5.41 -4.83
C GLN A 41 0.34 -6.10 -4.71
N LEU A 42 0.53 -7.23 -5.39
CA LEU A 42 1.78 -7.96 -5.37
C LEU A 42 2.95 -7.13 -5.94
N VAL A 43 2.76 -6.51 -7.10
CA VAL A 43 3.76 -5.66 -7.76
C VAL A 43 4.09 -4.44 -6.91
N SER A 44 3.10 -3.85 -6.22
CA SER A 44 3.34 -2.75 -5.26
C SER A 44 4.20 -3.20 -4.08
N GLN A 45 3.98 -4.41 -3.56
CA GLN A 45 4.85 -4.97 -2.50
C GLN A 45 6.27 -5.25 -3.03
N TRP A 46 6.42 -5.64 -4.29
CA TRP A 46 7.72 -5.79 -4.95
C TRP A 46 8.40 -4.46 -5.28
N ALA A 47 7.65 -3.39 -5.54
CA ALA A 47 8.18 -2.03 -5.63
C ALA A 47 8.84 -1.59 -4.31
N LEU A 48 8.36 -2.14 -3.19
CA LEU A 48 8.93 -2.00 -1.84
C LEU A 48 9.99 -3.06 -1.50
N ALA A 49 10.45 -3.84 -2.49
CA ALA A 49 11.40 -4.93 -2.37
C ALA A 49 11.05 -6.04 -1.34
N ASN A 50 9.77 -6.30 -1.10
CA ASN A 50 9.36 -7.42 -0.24
C ASN A 50 9.60 -8.75 -0.97
N GLU A 51 10.60 -9.51 -0.54
CA GLU A 51 11.01 -10.77 -1.19
C GLU A 51 9.97 -11.90 -1.07
N SER A 52 9.06 -11.83 -0.11
CA SER A 52 8.00 -12.81 0.11
C SER A 52 6.70 -12.08 0.43
N VAL A 53 5.72 -12.20 -0.47
CA VAL A 53 4.43 -11.53 -0.38
C VAL A 53 3.34 -12.59 -0.43
N THR A 54 2.29 -12.44 0.37
CA THR A 54 1.09 -13.28 0.27
C THR A 54 -0.12 -12.37 0.12
N ILE A 55 -0.82 -12.51 -1.01
CA ILE A 55 -2.06 -11.78 -1.30
C ILE A 55 -3.21 -12.77 -1.34
N SER A 56 -4.27 -12.47 -0.60
CA SER A 56 -5.53 -13.21 -0.66
C SER A 56 -6.49 -12.51 -1.62
N PHE A 57 -7.09 -13.26 -2.54
CA PHE A 57 -8.07 -12.76 -3.51
C PHE A 57 -9.20 -13.79 -3.64
N GLN A 58 -10.41 -13.37 -4.02
CA GLN A 58 -11.47 -14.36 -4.34
C GLN A 58 -11.58 -14.55 -5.85
N LYS A 59 -12.16 -15.66 -6.29
CA LYS A 59 -12.45 -15.90 -7.70
C LYS A 59 -13.75 -16.68 -7.75
N SER A 60 -14.67 -16.22 -8.58
CA SER A 60 -15.85 -17.02 -8.91
C SER A 60 -15.44 -18.18 -9.83
N GLY A 61 -15.86 -19.39 -9.48
CA GLY A 61 -15.52 -20.60 -10.22
C GLY A 61 -14.09 -21.09 -9.98
N THR A 62 -13.61 -21.93 -10.89
CA THR A 62 -12.30 -22.57 -10.78
C THR A 62 -11.16 -21.55 -10.94
N LEU A 63 -10.15 -21.64 -10.07
CA LEU A 63 -8.90 -20.88 -10.21
C LEU A 63 -8.14 -21.31 -11.48
N ASP A 64 -7.99 -20.37 -12.41
CA ASP A 64 -6.99 -20.45 -13.47
C ASP A 64 -5.67 -19.83 -12.99
N LYS A 65 -4.74 -20.68 -12.55
CA LYS A 65 -3.43 -20.26 -12.04
C LYS A 65 -2.58 -19.55 -13.10
N ASN A 66 -2.72 -19.92 -14.36
CA ASN A 66 -1.93 -19.33 -15.44
C ASN A 66 -2.42 -17.92 -15.72
N ALA A 67 -3.73 -17.70 -15.79
CA ALA A 67 -4.30 -16.36 -15.93
C ALA A 67 -3.93 -15.46 -14.73
N ALA A 68 -3.89 -16.00 -13.51
CA ALA A 68 -3.43 -15.26 -12.32
C ALA A 68 -1.98 -14.80 -12.46
N ILE A 69 -1.10 -15.70 -12.89
CA ILE A 69 0.32 -15.42 -13.11
C ILE A 69 0.51 -14.44 -14.28
N GLU A 70 -0.23 -14.59 -15.38
CA GLU A 70 -0.16 -13.67 -16.53
C GLU A 70 -0.59 -12.25 -16.15
N ALA A 71 -1.57 -12.08 -15.26
CA ALA A 71 -1.91 -10.77 -14.73
C ALA A 71 -0.74 -10.14 -13.94
N VAL A 72 -0.03 -10.94 -13.13
CA VAL A 72 1.20 -10.49 -12.45
C VAL A 72 2.27 -10.10 -13.46
N TRP A 73 2.45 -10.88 -14.53
CA TRP A 73 3.39 -10.53 -15.59
C TRP A 73 2.98 -9.30 -16.36
N ALA A 74 1.69 -9.09 -16.62
CA ALA A 74 1.19 -7.90 -17.28
C ALA A 74 1.49 -6.65 -16.44
N GLU A 75 1.19 -6.70 -15.13
CA GLU A 75 1.52 -5.61 -14.20
C GLU A 75 3.03 -5.38 -14.06
N MET A 76 3.84 -6.45 -13.99
CA MET A 76 5.29 -6.31 -13.97
C MET A 76 5.86 -5.74 -15.27
N LYS A 77 5.35 -6.17 -16.44
CA LYS A 77 5.74 -5.60 -17.74
C LYS A 77 5.37 -4.13 -17.82
N ASN A 78 4.35 -3.72 -17.09
CA ASN A 78 3.96 -2.33 -16.93
C ASN A 78 4.85 -1.52 -15.97
N ASP A 79 5.83 -2.16 -15.32
CA ASP A 79 6.88 -1.50 -14.54
C ASP A 79 8.26 -2.07 -14.94
N PRO A 80 8.93 -1.49 -15.97
CA PRO A 80 10.20 -1.97 -16.46
C PRO A 80 11.34 -1.91 -15.43
N ALA A 81 11.22 -1.11 -14.37
CA ALA A 81 12.18 -1.11 -13.27
C ALA A 81 11.99 -2.37 -12.43
N ILE A 82 10.76 -2.71 -12.06
CA ILE A 82 10.42 -3.97 -11.37
C ILE A 82 10.81 -5.16 -12.26
N TRP A 83 10.42 -5.16 -13.54
CA TRP A 83 10.75 -6.24 -14.47
C TRP A 83 12.26 -6.44 -14.66
N ALA A 84 13.05 -5.37 -14.79
CA ALA A 84 14.51 -5.46 -14.89
C ALA A 84 15.18 -5.78 -13.55
N ASN A 85 14.49 -5.51 -12.44
CA ASN A 85 15.01 -5.65 -11.10
C ASN A 85 14.58 -6.93 -10.39
N LEU A 86 13.58 -7.69 -10.85
CA LEU A 86 13.22 -8.98 -10.26
C LEU A 86 13.95 -10.13 -10.95
N LYS A 87 14.52 -11.03 -10.15
CA LYS A 87 14.78 -12.41 -10.61
C LYS A 87 13.44 -13.12 -10.78
N GLN A 88 13.42 -14.24 -11.51
CA GLN A 88 12.19 -15.01 -11.71
C GLN A 88 11.48 -15.30 -10.37
N PRO A 89 10.27 -14.75 -10.14
CA PRO A 89 9.49 -15.08 -8.98
C PRO A 89 8.92 -16.50 -9.07
N SER A 90 8.65 -17.08 -7.91
CA SER A 90 7.92 -18.33 -7.73
C SER A 90 6.56 -18.06 -7.12
N PHE A 91 5.57 -18.88 -7.49
CA PHE A 91 4.18 -18.70 -7.07
C PHE A 91 3.61 -19.98 -6.48
N LEU A 92 2.94 -19.85 -5.34
CA LEU A 92 2.22 -20.92 -4.67
C LEU A 92 0.78 -20.47 -4.44
N PHE A 93 -0.18 -21.30 -4.84
CA PHE A 93 -1.60 -21.05 -4.65
C PHE A 93 -2.17 -21.95 -3.55
N LYS A 94 -2.92 -21.37 -2.61
CA LYS A 94 -3.67 -22.11 -1.59
C LYS A 94 -5.15 -21.79 -1.71
N ASP A 95 -5.98 -22.82 -1.87
CA ASP A 95 -7.42 -22.68 -1.80
C ASP A 95 -7.86 -22.64 -0.32
N ARG A 96 -8.55 -21.58 0.08
CA ARG A 96 -9.12 -21.41 1.42
C ARG A 96 -10.57 -21.83 1.52
N GLY A 97 -11.18 -22.27 0.42
CA GLY A 97 -12.60 -22.53 0.28
C GLY A 97 -13.40 -21.24 0.03
N ASN A 98 -14.69 -21.41 -0.30
CA ASN A 98 -15.63 -20.32 -0.59
C ASN A 98 -15.15 -19.34 -1.69
N GLY A 99 -14.37 -19.86 -2.64
CA GLY A 99 -13.79 -19.07 -3.72
C GLY A 99 -12.67 -18.13 -3.29
N ILE A 100 -12.14 -18.22 -2.06
CA ILE A 100 -10.97 -17.46 -1.60
C ILE A 100 -9.69 -18.25 -1.89
N TYR A 101 -8.69 -17.60 -2.47
CA TYR A 101 -7.38 -18.16 -2.75
C TYR A 101 -6.28 -17.24 -2.23
N ASP A 102 -5.18 -17.83 -1.73
CA ASP A 102 -3.94 -17.11 -1.50
C ASP A 102 -2.98 -17.33 -2.67
N MET A 103 -2.31 -16.27 -3.09
CA MET A 103 -1.09 -16.33 -3.89
C MET A 103 0.09 -15.89 -3.03
N GLU A 104 0.95 -16.84 -2.70
CA GLU A 104 2.25 -16.59 -2.10
C GLU A 104 3.27 -16.46 -3.24
N ALA A 105 3.93 -15.31 -3.32
CA ALA A 105 4.86 -14.96 -4.37
C ALA A 105 6.21 -14.62 -3.75
N LYS A 106 7.27 -15.31 -4.20
CA LYS A 106 8.63 -15.15 -3.67
C LYS A 106 9.60 -14.81 -4.78
N THR A 107 10.45 -13.81 -4.55
CA THR A 107 11.46 -13.37 -5.50
C THR A 107 12.73 -12.87 -4.80
N THR A 108 13.75 -12.56 -5.59
CA THR A 108 14.92 -11.79 -5.16
C THR A 108 15.19 -10.70 -6.21
N PHE A 109 15.86 -9.62 -5.84
CA PHE A 109 16.04 -8.46 -6.71
C PHE A 109 17.49 -8.36 -7.27
N HIS A 110 17.67 -7.82 -8.47
CA HIS A 110 18.96 -7.61 -9.17
C HIS A 110 19.71 -6.38 -8.64
N HIS A 111 18.98 -5.35 -8.22
CA HIS A 111 19.39 -4.15 -7.49
C HIS A 111 18.86 -4.24 -6.05
N ASN A 112 19.74 -3.94 -5.10
CA ASN A 112 19.55 -4.28 -3.69
C ASN A 112 18.80 -3.18 -2.89
N LYS A 113 18.57 -3.49 -1.60
CA LYS A 113 18.15 -2.64 -0.47
C LYS A 113 18.61 -1.16 -0.48
N SER A 114 19.63 -0.77 -1.26
CA SER A 114 20.15 0.59 -1.43
C SER A 114 19.13 1.60 -1.99
N ALA A 115 18.27 1.19 -2.92
CA ALA A 115 17.22 2.06 -3.48
C ALA A 115 16.11 2.39 -2.45
N LEU A 116 15.87 1.52 -1.47
CA LEU A 116 14.97 1.81 -0.34
C LEU A 116 15.68 2.59 0.76
N GLN A 117 16.98 2.35 0.95
CA GLN A 117 17.79 3.17 1.84
C GLN A 117 17.82 4.62 1.39
N SER A 118 17.80 4.92 0.08
CA SER A 118 17.75 6.32 -0.37
C SER A 118 16.40 6.99 -0.06
N VAL A 119 15.26 6.30 -0.20
CA VAL A 119 13.96 6.84 0.21
C VAL A 119 13.87 7.01 1.73
N ASP A 120 14.31 6.02 2.51
CA ASP A 120 14.33 6.12 3.97
C ASP A 120 15.32 7.20 4.47
N THR A 121 16.47 7.36 3.80
CA THR A 121 17.44 8.43 4.10
C THR A 121 16.85 9.79 3.77
N PHE A 122 16.24 9.94 2.59
CA PHE A 122 15.53 11.15 2.21
C PHE A 122 14.45 11.52 3.23
N ALA A 123 13.60 10.56 3.61
CA ALA A 123 12.54 10.76 4.58
C ALA A 123 13.09 11.14 5.96
N LYS A 124 14.19 10.51 6.39
CA LYS A 124 14.86 10.81 7.66
C LYS A 124 15.43 12.23 7.66
N ASP A 125 16.11 12.62 6.58
CA ASP A 125 16.68 13.95 6.44
C ASP A 125 15.60 15.03 6.35
N TRP A 126 14.49 14.73 5.69
CA TRP A 126 13.32 15.59 5.66
C TRP A 126 12.73 15.76 7.07
N ALA A 127 12.50 14.66 7.79
CA ALA A 127 11.92 14.70 9.13
C ALA A 127 12.79 15.52 10.09
N ALA A 128 14.11 15.32 10.06
CA ALA A 128 15.06 16.06 10.88
C ALA A 128 15.06 17.58 10.64
N LYS A 129 14.65 18.03 9.44
CA LYS A 129 14.62 19.45 9.07
C LYS A 129 13.26 20.11 9.29
N ASN A 130 12.19 19.35 9.18
CA ASN A 130 10.82 19.90 9.10
C ASN A 130 9.95 19.56 10.31
N ILE A 131 10.38 18.62 11.15
CA ILE A 131 9.59 18.13 12.28
C ILE A 131 10.36 18.37 13.58
N ASN A 132 9.63 18.80 14.61
CA ASN A 132 10.17 18.99 15.96
C ASN A 132 9.30 18.29 17.01
N ASP A 133 9.85 18.10 18.21
CA ASP A 133 9.22 17.36 19.30
C ASP A 133 7.94 18.02 19.84
N GLY A 134 7.73 19.32 19.58
CA GLY A 134 6.53 20.04 19.98
C GLY A 134 5.33 19.77 19.07
N MET A 135 5.52 19.14 17.90
CA MET A 135 4.44 18.88 16.95
C MET A 135 3.59 17.66 17.36
N GLY A 136 2.28 17.88 17.42
CA GLY A 136 1.29 16.82 17.56
C GLY A 136 1.22 15.93 16.31
N GLU A 137 0.53 14.79 16.42
CA GLU A 137 0.39 13.84 15.32
C GLU A 137 -0.28 14.45 14.08
N PHE A 138 -1.35 15.23 14.29
CA PHE A 138 -2.01 15.98 13.21
C PHE A 138 -1.05 16.93 12.47
N GLU A 139 -0.28 17.72 13.22
CA GLU A 139 0.64 18.71 12.62
C GLU A 139 1.73 18.01 11.80
N LYS A 140 2.23 16.86 12.28
CA LYS A 140 3.18 16.03 11.54
C LYS A 140 2.57 15.49 10.25
N VAL A 141 1.35 14.95 10.31
CA VAL A 141 0.65 14.43 9.12
C VAL A 141 0.36 15.54 8.12
N GLN A 142 -0.09 16.71 8.58
CA GLN A 142 -0.33 17.86 7.73
C GLN A 142 0.98 18.38 7.09
N ALA A 143 2.08 18.41 7.83
CA ALA A 143 3.38 18.80 7.29
C ALA A 143 3.86 17.85 6.18
N ILE A 144 3.67 16.54 6.35
CA ILE A 144 3.97 15.54 5.31
C ILE A 144 3.08 15.76 4.08
N TYR A 145 1.78 15.89 4.29
CA TYR A 145 0.81 16.07 3.21
C TYR A 145 1.12 17.32 2.39
N ASN A 146 1.38 18.43 3.06
CA ASN A 146 1.71 19.69 2.41
C ASN A 146 3.05 19.64 1.69
N PHE A 147 4.07 19.06 2.32
CA PHE A 147 5.35 18.86 1.66
C PHE A 147 5.20 18.11 0.34
N ILE A 148 4.43 17.02 0.32
CA ILE A 148 4.17 16.27 -0.90
C ILE A 148 3.46 17.14 -1.94
N GLY A 149 2.37 17.82 -1.55
CA GLY A 149 1.59 18.67 -2.44
C GLY A 149 2.37 19.83 -3.05
N ASP A 150 3.30 20.40 -2.29
CA ASP A 150 4.04 21.60 -2.69
C ASP A 150 5.30 21.28 -3.53
N ASN A 151 5.77 20.03 -3.53
CA ASN A 151 7.06 19.66 -4.14
C ASN A 151 6.94 18.72 -5.34
N TYR A 152 5.80 18.08 -5.54
CA TYR A 152 5.64 17.06 -6.56
C TYR A 152 4.40 17.23 -7.42
N LYS A 153 4.37 16.55 -8.56
CA LYS A 153 3.27 16.59 -9.53
C LYS A 153 2.76 15.20 -9.86
N TYR A 154 1.48 15.12 -10.20
CA TYR A 154 0.93 13.90 -10.79
C TYR A 154 1.48 13.72 -12.20
N SER A 155 2.00 12.53 -12.50
CA SER A 155 2.54 12.21 -13.82
C SER A 155 1.43 11.66 -14.71
N TYR A 156 1.15 12.38 -15.80
CA TYR A 156 0.21 11.96 -16.85
C TYR A 156 0.92 11.23 -18.01
N THR A 157 2.21 10.92 -17.84
CA THR A 157 2.98 10.23 -18.88
C THR A 157 2.53 8.78 -19.04
N ASN A 158 2.47 8.34 -20.29
CA ASN A 158 2.29 6.92 -20.61
C ASN A 158 3.59 6.12 -20.44
N GLN A 159 4.73 6.79 -20.22
CA GLN A 159 6.00 6.13 -19.95
C GLN A 159 6.00 5.55 -18.54
N MET A 160 6.52 4.34 -18.39
CA MET A 160 6.62 3.67 -17.10
C MET A 160 7.88 4.08 -16.35
N ILE A 161 8.96 4.35 -17.10
CA ILE A 161 10.25 4.80 -16.59
C ILE A 161 10.54 6.17 -17.16
N VAL A 162 10.80 7.13 -16.28
CA VAL A 162 11.24 8.48 -16.64
C VAL A 162 12.60 8.69 -15.98
N ASN A 163 13.61 9.08 -16.76
CA ASN A 163 14.99 9.31 -16.28
C ASN A 163 15.57 8.19 -15.39
N GLY A 164 15.22 6.93 -15.66
CA GLY A 164 15.72 5.77 -14.92
C GLY A 164 14.93 5.41 -13.65
N TYR A 165 13.84 6.12 -13.35
CA TYR A 165 12.97 5.84 -12.20
C TYR A 165 11.56 5.47 -12.65
N SER A 166 10.98 4.43 -12.04
CA SER A 166 9.57 4.05 -12.27
C SER A 166 8.63 5.09 -11.70
N LYS A 167 7.65 5.54 -12.50
CA LYS A 167 6.61 6.50 -12.06
C LYS A 167 5.76 5.99 -10.90
N TYR A 168 5.80 4.67 -10.63
CA TYR A 168 5.13 4.03 -9.49
C TYR A 168 5.99 4.01 -8.22
N SER A 169 7.29 4.32 -8.31
CA SER A 169 8.22 4.32 -7.17
C SER A 169 8.33 5.70 -6.53
N PRO A 170 8.44 5.81 -5.19
CA PRO A 170 8.76 7.07 -4.52
C PRO A 170 10.02 7.77 -5.04
N LEU A 171 10.96 7.01 -5.63
CA LEU A 171 12.16 7.57 -6.25
C LEU A 171 11.85 8.45 -7.47
N SER A 172 10.75 8.21 -8.19
CA SER A 172 10.32 9.11 -9.27
C SER A 172 9.95 10.49 -8.74
N LEU A 173 9.26 10.57 -7.59
CA LEU A 173 8.99 11.85 -6.94
C LEU A 173 10.31 12.53 -6.55
N ILE A 174 11.20 11.80 -5.86
CA ILE A 174 12.47 12.37 -5.35
C ILE A 174 13.39 12.86 -6.47
N HIS A 175 13.48 12.13 -7.59
CA HIS A 175 14.45 12.43 -8.66
C HIS A 175 13.86 13.14 -9.87
N ASN A 176 12.59 12.91 -10.20
CA ASN A 176 11.93 13.49 -11.37
C ASN A 176 10.92 14.58 -11.00
N GLY A 177 10.52 14.68 -9.73
CA GLY A 177 9.50 15.63 -9.28
C GLY A 177 8.07 15.18 -9.59
N GLU A 178 7.87 13.99 -10.15
CA GLU A 178 6.54 13.50 -10.54
C GLU A 178 6.41 11.98 -10.44
N GLY A 179 5.19 11.51 -10.22
CA GLY A 179 4.85 10.09 -10.11
C GLY A 179 3.34 9.88 -10.14
N VAL A 180 2.88 8.64 -9.94
CA VAL A 180 1.46 8.29 -9.81
C VAL A 180 1.13 7.81 -8.39
N CYS A 181 -0.12 7.40 -8.15
CA CYS A 181 -0.64 7.11 -6.81
C CYS A 181 0.24 6.19 -5.95
N ASN A 182 0.87 5.16 -6.53
CA ASN A 182 1.81 4.29 -5.82
C ASN A 182 3.03 5.03 -5.27
N ALA A 183 3.61 5.96 -6.06
CA ALA A 183 4.78 6.72 -5.66
C ALA A 183 4.45 7.65 -4.49
N PHE A 184 3.31 8.33 -4.59
CA PHE A 184 2.78 9.23 -3.57
C PHE A 184 2.49 8.49 -2.26
N GLY A 185 1.76 7.37 -2.32
CA GLY A 185 1.43 6.61 -1.13
C GLY A 185 2.63 5.94 -0.48
N GLY A 186 3.60 5.50 -1.28
CA GLY A 186 4.87 4.96 -0.78
C GLY A 186 5.73 6.02 -0.09
N LEU A 187 5.86 7.22 -0.68
CA LEU A 187 6.60 8.31 -0.06
C LEU A 187 5.95 8.75 1.25
N PHE A 188 4.61 8.84 1.29
CA PHE A 188 3.86 9.18 2.49
C PHE A 188 4.12 8.19 3.64
N ILE A 189 4.18 6.88 3.36
CA ILE A 189 4.53 5.86 4.36
C ILE A 189 5.95 6.06 4.89
N SER A 190 6.93 6.26 4.00
CA SER A 190 8.32 6.47 4.41
C SER A 190 8.47 7.72 5.28
N LEU A 191 7.80 8.83 4.92
CA LEU A 191 7.81 10.04 5.74
C LEU A 191 7.12 9.84 7.10
N SER A 192 5.93 9.20 7.10
CA SER A 192 5.17 8.91 8.32
C SER A 192 5.96 8.05 9.32
N LYS A 193 6.65 7.03 8.81
CA LYS A 193 7.51 6.14 9.60
C LYS A 193 8.62 6.90 10.35
N GLN A 194 9.25 7.90 9.72
CA GLN A 194 10.35 8.65 10.35
C GLN A 194 9.88 9.58 11.46
N VAL A 195 8.59 9.91 11.50
CA VAL A 195 7.99 10.80 12.50
C VAL A 195 7.13 10.06 13.53
N GLY A 196 7.16 8.72 13.49
CA GLY A 196 6.45 7.85 14.44
C GLY A 196 4.95 7.70 14.17
N ILE A 197 4.48 8.00 12.96
CA ILE A 197 3.07 7.91 12.57
C ILE A 197 2.82 6.58 11.82
N GLU A 198 1.84 5.82 12.28
CA GLU A 198 1.39 4.60 11.61
C GLU A 198 0.62 4.95 10.33
N SER A 199 1.02 4.37 9.20
CA SER A 199 0.37 4.55 7.90
C SER A 199 0.33 3.24 7.13
N ILE A 200 -0.78 2.99 6.42
CA ILE A 200 -1.05 1.77 5.65
C ILE A 200 -1.43 2.18 4.23
N TYR A 201 -0.85 1.55 3.22
CA TYR A 201 -1.29 1.72 1.82
C TYR A 201 -2.49 0.84 1.54
N ILE A 202 -3.53 1.39 0.93
CA ILE A 202 -4.75 0.69 0.55
C ILE A 202 -5.04 0.91 -0.93
N VAL A 203 -5.63 -0.09 -1.57
CA VAL A 203 -5.95 -0.08 -2.99
C VAL A 203 -7.47 -0.21 -3.13
N SER A 204 -8.04 0.52 -4.09
CA SER A 204 -9.44 0.32 -4.46
C SER A 204 -9.65 -1.09 -4.99
N ASN A 205 -10.90 -1.53 -5.00
CA ASN A 205 -11.25 -2.61 -5.92
C ASN A 205 -10.97 -2.10 -7.35
N ALA A 206 -10.59 -3.00 -8.25
CA ALA A 206 -10.44 -2.63 -9.65
C ALA A 206 -11.81 -2.21 -10.24
N GLU A 207 -11.83 -1.11 -10.96
CA GLU A 207 -12.98 -0.70 -11.78
C GLU A 207 -13.14 -1.64 -12.99
N ALA A 208 -14.27 -1.56 -13.69
CA ALA A 208 -14.56 -2.44 -14.82
C ALA A 208 -13.57 -2.29 -16.00
N ASP A 209 -12.87 -1.16 -16.08
CA ASP A 209 -11.82 -0.88 -17.06
C ASP A 209 -10.42 -1.34 -16.61
N GLY A 210 -10.32 -2.01 -15.47
CA GLY A 210 -9.06 -2.48 -14.89
C GLY A 210 -8.26 -1.39 -14.18
N SER A 211 -8.75 -0.15 -14.13
CA SER A 211 -8.09 0.90 -13.34
C SER A 211 -8.28 0.63 -11.85
N SER A 212 -7.24 0.89 -11.07
CA SER A 212 -7.31 0.90 -9.62
C SER A 212 -6.56 2.11 -9.10
N HIS A 213 -6.99 2.61 -7.95
CA HIS A 213 -6.35 3.73 -7.30
C HIS A 213 -5.87 3.33 -5.93
N GLY A 214 -4.69 3.81 -5.54
CA GLY A 214 -4.12 3.55 -4.22
C GLY A 214 -3.93 4.82 -3.43
N TRP A 215 -4.14 4.73 -2.12
CA TRP A 215 -3.99 5.83 -1.18
C TRP A 215 -3.64 5.28 0.20
N ASN A 216 -3.72 6.09 1.26
CA ASN A 216 -3.29 5.69 2.60
C ASN A 216 -4.41 5.75 3.65
N LEU A 217 -4.26 4.93 4.68
CA LEU A 217 -4.81 5.17 6.01
C LEU A 217 -3.71 5.69 6.91
N VAL A 218 -4.02 6.64 7.77
CA VAL A 218 -3.10 7.20 8.77
C VAL A 218 -3.75 7.21 10.14
N LYS A 219 -2.97 6.93 11.17
CA LYS A 219 -3.46 6.91 12.55
C LYS A 219 -3.07 8.21 13.28
N ILE A 220 -4.07 8.88 13.83
CA ILE A 220 -3.93 10.11 14.62
C ILE A 220 -4.76 9.96 15.89
N ASP A 221 -4.14 10.21 17.05
CA ASP A 221 -4.76 10.11 18.38
C ASP A 221 -5.48 8.77 18.60
N GLY A 222 -4.89 7.69 18.10
CA GLY A 222 -5.43 6.33 18.20
C GLY A 222 -6.52 5.97 17.17
N ASN A 223 -6.98 6.92 16.34
CA ASN A 223 -8.04 6.72 15.35
C ASN A 223 -7.47 6.68 13.93
N TRP A 224 -8.07 5.88 13.06
CA TRP A 224 -7.67 5.78 11.65
C TRP A 224 -8.46 6.75 10.77
N TYR A 225 -7.79 7.29 9.75
CA TYR A 225 -8.35 8.21 8.78
C TYR A 225 -7.81 7.90 7.39
N HIS A 226 -8.66 8.01 6.38
CA HIS A 226 -8.24 8.02 4.99
C HIS A 226 -7.49 9.31 4.68
N ILE A 227 -6.37 9.18 3.99
CA ILE A 227 -5.59 10.28 3.46
C ILE A 227 -5.08 9.91 2.07
N ASP A 228 -5.30 10.77 1.09
CA ASP A 228 -4.81 10.56 -0.27
C ASP A 228 -3.75 11.60 -0.66
N PRO A 229 -2.45 11.23 -0.62
CA PRO A 229 -1.38 12.15 -0.96
C PRO A 229 -1.35 12.55 -2.44
N THR A 230 -2.06 11.88 -3.34
CA THR A 230 -2.14 12.36 -4.73
C THR A 230 -2.99 13.61 -4.85
N TRP A 231 -4.01 13.76 -4.01
CA TRP A 231 -4.86 14.95 -4.01
C TRP A 231 -4.15 16.15 -3.38
N ALA A 232 -3.02 15.95 -2.69
CA ALA A 232 -2.23 17.03 -2.11
C ALA A 232 -1.69 18.01 -3.18
N VAL A 233 -1.49 17.52 -4.41
CA VAL A 233 -0.95 18.31 -5.54
C VAL A 233 -2.01 19.17 -6.23
N GLU A 234 -3.29 18.99 -5.87
CA GLU A 234 -4.38 19.84 -6.34
C GLU A 234 -4.43 21.16 -5.58
N ASP A 235 -5.20 22.12 -6.10
CA ASP A 235 -5.39 23.43 -5.49
C ASP A 235 -6.73 23.56 -4.75
N GLY A 236 -6.77 24.45 -3.75
CA GLY A 236 -8.00 24.85 -3.07
C GLY A 236 -8.75 23.71 -2.40
N GLU A 237 -10.07 23.65 -2.57
CA GLU A 237 -10.94 22.64 -1.93
C GLU A 237 -10.63 21.20 -2.39
N SER A 238 -10.15 21.03 -3.63
CA SER A 238 -9.77 19.71 -4.15
C SER A 238 -8.67 19.09 -3.29
N ARG A 239 -7.68 19.89 -2.87
CA ARG A 239 -6.58 19.45 -2.00
C ARG A 239 -7.06 18.79 -0.70
N GLU A 240 -8.16 19.30 -0.15
CA GLU A 240 -8.71 18.86 1.14
C GLU A 240 -9.76 17.74 1.01
N MET A 241 -10.14 17.36 -0.23
CA MET A 241 -11.24 16.43 -0.49
C MET A 241 -11.02 15.07 0.16
N PHE A 242 -9.79 14.55 0.14
CA PHE A 242 -9.42 13.26 0.74
C PHE A 242 -8.45 13.40 1.92
N PHE A 243 -8.31 14.60 2.50
CA PHE A 243 -7.50 14.80 3.69
C PHE A 243 -8.30 14.41 4.96
N LEU A 244 -7.80 13.39 5.66
CA LEU A 244 -8.29 12.87 6.94
C LEU A 244 -9.80 12.57 7.00
N LYS A 245 -10.27 11.75 6.06
CA LYS A 245 -11.69 11.38 5.93
C LYS A 245 -12.03 10.04 6.57
N GLY A 246 -13.27 9.89 6.98
CA GLY A 246 -13.83 8.64 7.45
C GLY A 246 -14.33 7.74 6.31
N ASP A 247 -14.57 6.48 6.65
CA ASP A 247 -15.10 5.44 5.77
C ASP A 247 -16.38 5.89 5.06
N SER A 248 -17.29 6.56 5.79
CA SER A 248 -18.59 6.98 5.26
C SER A 248 -18.46 7.98 4.10
N PHE A 249 -17.44 8.83 4.12
CA PHE A 249 -17.14 9.75 3.03
C PHE A 249 -16.44 9.02 1.89
N VAL A 250 -15.40 8.24 2.17
CA VAL A 250 -14.61 7.59 1.11
C VAL A 250 -15.42 6.55 0.37
N LYS A 251 -16.36 5.85 1.02
CA LYS A 251 -17.31 4.90 0.39
C LYS A 251 -18.20 5.53 -0.68
N GLN A 252 -18.40 6.85 -0.66
CA GLN A 252 -19.17 7.56 -1.70
C GLN A 252 -18.37 7.76 -2.99
N HIS A 253 -17.05 7.60 -2.92
CA HIS A 253 -16.12 7.92 -4.01
C HIS A 253 -15.27 6.74 -4.46
N ARG A 254 -15.03 5.77 -3.59
CA ARG A 254 -14.13 4.63 -3.82
C ARG A 254 -14.71 3.38 -3.20
N SER A 255 -14.42 2.25 -3.82
CA SER A 255 -14.69 0.94 -3.25
C SER A 255 -13.37 0.27 -2.87
N TRP A 256 -13.33 -0.42 -1.73
CA TRP A 256 -12.17 -1.21 -1.29
C TRP A 256 -12.66 -2.36 -0.40
N ASN A 257 -11.79 -3.34 -0.17
CA ASN A 257 -12.11 -4.43 0.75
C ASN A 257 -12.01 -3.95 2.22
N TYR A 258 -13.12 -3.43 2.72
CA TYR A 258 -13.23 -2.87 4.07
C TYR A 258 -12.69 -3.79 5.18
N GLY A 259 -12.95 -5.10 5.08
CA GLY A 259 -12.58 -6.07 6.11
C GLY A 259 -11.07 -6.30 6.26
N ASN A 260 -10.27 -5.82 5.29
CA ASN A 260 -8.82 -5.97 5.31
C ASN A 260 -8.09 -4.86 6.06
N TYR A 261 -8.79 -3.79 6.45
CA TYR A 261 -8.17 -2.58 7.00
C TYR A 261 -8.87 -2.07 8.26
N PRO A 262 -8.16 -1.34 9.14
CA PRO A 262 -8.79 -0.68 10.27
C PRO A 262 -9.90 0.31 9.85
N ALA A 263 -10.95 0.39 10.65
CA ALA A 263 -12.08 1.29 10.41
C ALA A 263 -11.70 2.76 10.63
N ALA A 264 -11.99 3.63 9.67
CA ALA A 264 -11.94 5.08 9.82
C ALA A 264 -13.33 5.61 10.16
N VAL A 265 -13.68 5.64 11.45
CA VAL A 265 -15.07 5.85 11.91
C VAL A 265 -15.64 7.25 11.65
N GLY A 266 -14.82 8.25 11.36
CA GLY A 266 -15.27 9.61 11.09
C GLY A 266 -14.20 10.49 10.45
N ASN A 267 -14.61 11.67 9.99
CA ASN A 267 -13.67 12.68 9.52
C ASN A 267 -12.91 13.27 10.71
N TYR A 268 -11.66 13.67 10.50
CA TYR A 268 -10.91 14.41 11.50
C TYR A 268 -11.38 15.86 11.51
N LYS A 269 -12.05 16.25 12.60
CA LYS A 269 -12.54 17.60 12.95
C LYS A 269 -13.21 18.37 11.81
#